data_AF-A0A5I7TWT6-F1
#
_entry.id   AF-A0A5I7TWT6-F1
#
_cell.length_a   1.000
_cell.length_b   1.000
_cell.length_c   1.000
_cell.angle_alpha   90.00
_cell.angle_beta   90.00
_cell.angle_gamma   90.00
#
_symmetry.space_group_name_H-M   'P 1'
#
loop_
_entity.id
_entity.type
_entity.pdbx_description
1 polymer ?
#
loop_
_entity_poly.entity_id
_entity_poly.type
_entity_poly.pdbx_seq_one_letter_code
_entity_poly.pdbx_strand_id
1 'polypeptide(L)'
;KAQVDLGVKEGVGILSRPDYVLYPLMQSEKIKPVAIFLDGFAFHKDSVSDDVQKRQAIKDSGNFWVWTVTWADLQEQGIKHVQNVMGLGHNPDMKQPKFYNPFHDTNFATLEGSFRERNSFALLLDYLSDPGNKTLLWQKMAAAFAWVWLDPKKSQDTGAKQKYAYEMQENASAYRLNALLPDEPFVFGGLLDSCSSSQQFIELAAVVPQQAIKSTTSIEQMRNWLRLHICFDDRYSQDNGYEAGFNGFWWMVNLLQFLPDMTFTSRKAVHLPQKPEAVKMQTSVVVDIQPDESWAEILEFGLLGAEEIALLQSLSLPAPTVGYELQDDDGEIIAEADLAWPLQKQALIIDNQEFTALFASKGWHVAFGPIDENTLQHLSGGDK
;
A
#
# COMPACT_ATOMS: atom_id res chain seq x y z
N LYS A 1 5.67 -4.26 16.44
CA LYS A 1 5.28 -3.51 17.66
C LYS A 1 3.82 -3.82 17.98
N ALA A 2 3.43 -3.93 19.25
CA ALA A 2 2.05 -4.19 19.65
C ALA A 2 1.34 -2.89 20.05
N GLN A 3 0.02 -2.81 19.85
CA GLN A 3 -0.86 -1.73 20.32
C GLN A 3 -0.32 -0.33 19.96
N VAL A 4 -0.03 -0.12 18.67
CA VAL A 4 0.60 1.12 18.18
C VAL A 4 -0.49 2.14 17.87
N ASP A 5 -0.36 3.36 18.37
CA ASP A 5 -1.23 4.48 17.96
C ASP A 5 -0.82 4.97 16.57
N LEU A 6 -1.77 4.97 15.64
CA LEU A 6 -1.65 5.54 14.31
C LEU A 6 -2.62 6.72 14.20
N GLY A 7 -2.08 7.94 14.13
CA GLY A 7 -2.84 9.17 13.98
C GLY A 7 -2.17 10.14 13.00
N VAL A 8 -2.43 11.44 13.17
CA VAL A 8 -1.95 12.49 12.26
C VAL A 8 -0.44 12.47 12.04
N LYS A 9 0.34 12.08 13.07
CA LYS A 9 1.80 11.97 12.99
C LYS A 9 2.26 10.88 12.01
N GLU A 10 1.48 9.81 11.87
CA GLU A 10 1.75 8.69 10.97
C GLU A 10 1.04 8.85 9.61
N GLY A 11 0.43 10.01 9.36
CA GLY A 11 -0.33 10.27 8.15
C GLY A 11 -1.77 9.75 8.17
N VAL A 12 -2.26 9.30 9.33
CA VAL A 12 -3.58 8.67 9.47
C VAL A 12 -4.60 9.67 10.02
N GLY A 13 -5.62 9.98 9.24
CA GLY A 13 -6.61 11.03 9.58
C GLY A 13 -7.62 10.63 10.66
N ILE A 14 -7.76 9.34 10.96
CA ILE A 14 -8.65 8.84 12.02
C ILE A 14 -7.79 8.02 12.98
N LEU A 15 -7.71 8.48 14.23
CA LEU A 15 -6.91 7.80 15.26
C LEU A 15 -7.34 6.33 15.38
N SER A 16 -6.36 5.44 15.22
CA SER A 16 -6.56 4.01 15.28
C SER A 16 -5.43 3.34 16.04
N ARG A 17 -5.73 2.21 16.68
CA ARG A 17 -4.75 1.40 17.41
C ARG A 17 -4.85 -0.05 16.94
N PRO A 18 -4.13 -0.45 15.86
CA PRO A 18 -3.98 -1.85 15.50
C PRO A 18 -3.35 -2.67 16.63
N ASP A 19 -3.73 -3.94 16.72
CA ASP A 19 -3.18 -4.88 17.70
C ASP A 19 -1.68 -5.07 17.52
N TYR A 20 -1.25 -5.14 16.26
CA TYR A 20 0.16 -5.21 15.88
C TYR A 20 0.44 -4.36 14.66
N VAL A 21 1.63 -3.77 14.61
CA VAL A 21 2.22 -3.26 13.37
C VAL A 21 3.54 -3.97 13.13
N LEU A 22 3.63 -4.65 11.99
CA LEU A 22 4.86 -5.30 11.53
C LEU A 22 5.60 -4.31 10.63
N TYR A 23 6.81 -3.96 11.02
CA TYR A 23 7.70 -3.09 10.25
C TYR A 23 8.76 -3.96 9.57
N PRO A 24 9.12 -3.68 8.30
CA PRO A 24 10.28 -4.33 7.69
C PRO A 24 11.55 -3.96 8.46
N LEU A 25 12.48 -4.91 8.60
CA LEU A 25 13.74 -4.68 9.31
C LEU A 25 14.63 -3.68 8.58
N MET A 26 14.60 -3.69 7.25
CA MET A 26 15.25 -2.71 6.39
C MET A 26 14.19 -1.80 5.78
N GLN A 27 14.38 -0.49 5.90
CA GLN A 27 13.49 0.47 5.25
C GLN A 27 13.61 0.30 3.73
N SER A 28 12.47 0.08 3.09
CA SER A 28 12.35 0.04 1.63
C SER A 28 11.05 0.72 1.25
N GLU A 29 11.12 1.65 0.31
CA GLU A 29 9.92 2.29 -0.24
C GLU A 29 8.97 1.26 -0.90
N LYS A 30 9.51 0.09 -1.28
CA LYS A 30 8.74 -0.98 -1.93
C LYS A 30 7.95 -1.84 -0.93
N ILE A 31 8.31 -1.86 0.36
CA ILE A 31 7.68 -2.71 1.37
C ILE A 31 7.08 -1.85 2.48
N LYS A 32 5.75 -1.79 2.51
CA LYS A 32 5.02 -1.05 3.53
C LYS A 32 4.87 -1.86 4.82
N PRO A 33 4.94 -1.21 6.00
CA PRO A 33 4.50 -1.82 7.24
C PRO A 33 3.06 -2.32 7.15
N VAL A 34 2.74 -3.36 7.94
CA VAL A 34 1.40 -3.98 7.97
C VAL A 34 0.75 -3.74 9.32
N ALA A 35 -0.35 -2.99 9.33
CA ALA A 35 -1.21 -2.78 10.50
C ALA A 35 -2.23 -3.93 10.61
N ILE A 36 -2.15 -4.71 11.67
CA ILE A 36 -2.93 -5.93 11.89
C ILE A 36 -3.96 -5.71 12.99
N PHE A 37 -5.20 -6.10 12.70
CA PHE A 37 -6.35 -6.12 13.61
C PHE A 37 -6.82 -7.55 13.83
N LEU A 38 -7.08 -7.91 15.08
CA LEU A 38 -7.55 -9.23 15.51
C LEU A 38 -9.02 -9.15 15.93
N ASP A 39 -9.91 -9.32 14.96
CA ASP A 39 -11.33 -9.01 15.14
C ASP A 39 -12.11 -10.25 15.63
N GLY A 40 -12.47 -10.25 16.91
CA GLY A 40 -13.45 -11.19 17.44
C GLY A 40 -14.87 -10.78 17.05
N PHE A 41 -15.59 -11.63 16.32
CA PHE A 41 -16.96 -11.32 15.84
C PHE A 41 -17.90 -10.81 16.94
N ALA A 42 -17.87 -11.44 18.12
CA ALA A 42 -18.71 -11.05 19.27
C ALA A 42 -18.51 -9.60 19.72
N PHE A 43 -17.32 -9.03 19.51
CA PHE A 43 -16.97 -7.66 19.91
C PHE A 43 -17.11 -6.66 18.75
N HIS A 44 -16.90 -7.11 17.51
CA HIS A 44 -16.82 -6.21 16.35
C HIS A 44 -18.09 -6.13 15.49
N LYS A 45 -19.04 -7.07 15.64
CA LYS A 45 -20.26 -7.11 14.81
C LYS A 45 -21.10 -5.82 14.84
N ASP A 46 -21.02 -5.04 15.92
CA ASP A 46 -21.78 -3.80 16.08
C ASP A 46 -20.90 -2.54 15.89
N SER A 47 -19.58 -2.69 15.69
CA SER A 47 -18.62 -1.61 15.50
C SER A 47 -18.08 -1.50 14.07
N VAL A 48 -18.60 -2.28 13.11
CA VAL A 48 -18.09 -2.32 11.72
C VAL A 48 -17.95 -0.92 11.12
N SER A 49 -18.91 -0.03 11.38
CA SER A 49 -18.86 1.37 10.92
C SER A 49 -17.63 2.14 11.39
N ASP A 50 -17.20 1.96 12.64
CA ASP A 50 -15.97 2.58 13.16
C ASP A 50 -14.72 1.87 12.60
N ASP A 51 -14.80 0.55 12.52
CA ASP A 51 -13.73 -0.33 12.06
C ASP A 51 -13.30 -0.05 10.61
N VAL A 52 -14.27 0.09 9.69
CA VAL A 52 -13.99 0.41 8.28
C VAL A 52 -13.39 1.80 8.12
N GLN A 53 -13.84 2.79 8.89
CA GLN A 53 -13.36 4.17 8.78
C GLN A 53 -11.91 4.29 9.24
N LYS A 54 -11.56 3.69 10.39
CA LYS A 54 -10.18 3.62 10.88
C LYS A 54 -9.25 2.92 9.90
N ARG A 55 -9.67 1.76 9.40
CA ARG A 55 -8.86 0.95 8.47
C ARG A 55 -8.73 1.62 7.10
N GLN A 56 -9.78 2.26 6.59
CA GLN A 56 -9.72 3.04 5.35
C GLN A 56 -8.78 4.24 5.51
N ALA A 57 -8.80 4.96 6.64
CA ALA A 57 -7.88 6.06 6.91
C ALA A 57 -6.41 5.62 6.98
N ILE A 58 -6.12 4.42 7.53
CA ILE A 58 -4.78 3.84 7.51
C ILE A 58 -4.36 3.53 6.07
N LYS A 59 -5.24 2.93 5.26
CA LYS A 59 -4.96 2.66 3.85
C LYS A 59 -4.73 3.95 3.05
N ASP A 60 -5.56 4.97 3.27
CA ASP A 60 -5.49 6.26 2.57
C ASP A 60 -4.23 7.05 2.88
N SER A 61 -3.57 6.78 4.01
CA SER A 61 -2.25 7.36 4.31
C SER A 61 -1.19 6.97 3.28
N GLY A 62 -1.39 5.86 2.55
CA GLY A 62 -0.40 5.30 1.64
C GLY A 62 0.80 4.64 2.34
N ASN A 63 0.93 4.77 3.66
CA ASN A 63 2.10 4.35 4.43
C ASN A 63 2.02 2.91 4.95
N PHE A 64 0.82 2.31 4.96
CA PHE A 64 0.58 1.01 5.57
C PHE A 64 -0.29 0.12 4.67
N TRP A 65 -0.09 -1.19 4.75
CA TRP A 65 -1.14 -2.15 4.45
C TRP A 65 -1.97 -2.42 5.70
N VAL A 66 -3.24 -2.75 5.50
CA VAL A 66 -4.16 -3.07 6.60
C VAL A 66 -4.54 -4.54 6.50
N TRP A 67 -4.49 -5.24 7.62
CA TRP A 67 -4.84 -6.65 7.68
C TRP A 67 -5.80 -6.93 8.81
N THR A 68 -6.93 -7.56 8.51
CA THR A 68 -7.86 -8.01 9.54
C THR A 68 -7.87 -9.53 9.57
N VAL A 69 -7.60 -10.10 10.74
CA VAL A 69 -7.67 -11.54 11.00
C VAL A 69 -8.78 -11.77 12.01
N THR A 70 -9.78 -12.56 11.64
CA THR A 70 -10.91 -12.86 12.52
C THR A 70 -10.59 -14.05 13.42
N TRP A 71 -11.35 -14.23 14.50
CA TRP A 71 -11.23 -15.42 15.35
C TRP A 71 -11.41 -16.73 14.56
N ALA A 72 -12.35 -16.75 13.60
CA ALA A 72 -12.61 -17.92 12.76
C ALA A 72 -11.42 -18.29 11.86
N ASP A 73 -10.66 -17.30 11.37
CA ASP A 73 -9.43 -17.53 10.58
C ASP A 73 -8.35 -18.30 11.36
N LEU A 74 -8.36 -18.23 12.69
CA LEU A 74 -7.42 -18.92 13.57
C LEU A 74 -7.89 -20.33 13.94
N GLN A 75 -9.21 -20.57 13.93
CA GLN A 75 -9.80 -21.86 14.29
C GLN A 75 -9.93 -22.80 13.10
N GLU A 76 -10.26 -22.27 11.92
CA GLU A 76 -10.56 -23.06 10.74
C GLU A 76 -9.51 -22.85 9.65
N GLN A 77 -9.02 -23.95 9.09
CA GLN A 77 -8.24 -23.90 7.86
C GLN A 77 -9.16 -23.69 6.64
N GLY A 78 -8.68 -22.90 5.69
CA GLY A 78 -9.44 -22.58 4.48
C GLY A 78 -10.59 -21.62 4.76
N ILE A 79 -11.51 -21.50 3.80
CA ILE A 79 -12.48 -20.41 3.73
C ILE A 79 -13.93 -20.83 4.04
N LYS A 80 -14.14 -21.88 4.86
CA LYS A 80 -15.49 -22.39 5.11
C LYS A 80 -16.37 -21.41 5.90
N HIS A 81 -15.76 -20.65 6.82
CA HIS A 81 -16.40 -19.59 7.60
C HIS A 81 -16.60 -18.28 6.83
N VAL A 82 -16.12 -18.20 5.59
CA VAL A 82 -16.15 -17.00 4.75
C VAL A 82 -17.28 -17.08 3.74
N GLN A 83 -18.10 -16.02 3.65
CA GLN A 83 -18.96 -15.81 2.49
C GLN A 83 -18.09 -15.43 1.28
N ASN A 84 -17.67 -16.42 0.50
CA ASN A 84 -16.85 -16.18 -0.68
C ASN A 84 -17.71 -15.66 -1.85
N VAL A 85 -17.73 -14.34 -2.03
CA VAL A 85 -18.38 -13.68 -3.17
C VAL A 85 -17.41 -13.34 -4.31
N MET A 86 -16.10 -13.57 -4.14
CA MET A 86 -15.07 -13.29 -5.17
C MET A 86 -15.33 -14.04 -6.47
N GLY A 87 -15.98 -15.21 -6.42
CA GLY A 87 -16.32 -16.00 -7.61
C GLY A 87 -17.60 -15.58 -8.35
N LEU A 88 -18.41 -14.68 -7.77
CA LEU A 88 -19.76 -14.35 -8.22
C LEU A 88 -19.77 -13.14 -9.15
N GLY A 89 -20.81 -13.03 -9.99
CA GLY A 89 -21.05 -11.84 -10.82
C GLY A 89 -19.98 -11.54 -11.88
N HIS A 90 -19.04 -12.46 -12.12
CA HIS A 90 -18.04 -12.32 -13.16
C HIS A 90 -18.67 -12.28 -14.55
N ASN A 91 -18.30 -11.29 -15.35
CA ASN A 91 -18.67 -11.19 -16.75
C ASN A 91 -17.82 -12.16 -17.59
N PRO A 92 -18.42 -13.17 -18.25
CA PRO A 92 -17.68 -14.13 -19.07
C PRO A 92 -16.96 -13.49 -20.25
N ASP A 93 -17.50 -12.38 -20.79
CA ASP A 93 -16.83 -11.65 -21.88
C ASP A 93 -15.51 -11.07 -21.39
N MET A 94 -15.48 -10.47 -20.20
CA MET A 94 -14.27 -9.84 -19.65
C MET A 94 -13.14 -10.85 -19.34
N LYS A 95 -13.46 -12.15 -19.26
CA LYS A 95 -12.48 -13.24 -19.14
C LYS A 95 -11.91 -13.73 -20.48
N GLN A 96 -12.49 -13.33 -21.61
CA GLN A 96 -12.01 -13.78 -22.92
C GLN A 96 -10.65 -13.14 -23.24
N PRO A 97 -9.69 -13.89 -23.81
CA PRO A 97 -8.33 -13.40 -24.07
C PRO A 97 -8.27 -12.07 -24.85
N LYS A 98 -9.19 -11.87 -25.80
CA LYS A 98 -9.27 -10.63 -26.60
C LYS A 98 -9.53 -9.37 -25.77
N PHE A 99 -10.20 -9.50 -24.63
CA PHE A 99 -10.53 -8.39 -23.74
C PHE A 99 -9.60 -8.35 -22.53
N TYR A 100 -9.16 -9.51 -22.04
CA TYR A 100 -8.33 -9.63 -20.84
C TYR A 100 -6.84 -9.36 -21.08
N ASN A 101 -6.24 -10.01 -22.09
CA ASN A 101 -4.79 -10.00 -22.32
C ASN A 101 -4.19 -8.62 -22.69
N PRO A 102 -4.92 -7.66 -23.31
CA PRO A 102 -4.38 -6.33 -23.52
C PRO A 102 -4.00 -5.60 -22.23
N PHE A 103 -4.62 -5.97 -21.10
CA PHE A 103 -4.50 -5.27 -19.82
C PHE A 103 -3.97 -6.13 -18.68
N HIS A 104 -3.66 -7.40 -18.94
CA HIS A 104 -3.18 -8.35 -17.96
C HIS A 104 -2.15 -9.30 -18.58
N ASP A 105 -1.03 -9.49 -17.90
CA ASP A 105 0.07 -10.36 -18.34
C ASP A 105 0.03 -11.77 -17.71
N THR A 106 -0.93 -12.01 -16.81
CA THR A 106 -1.06 -13.25 -16.04
C THR A 106 -2.48 -13.80 -16.15
N ASN A 107 -2.60 -15.11 -16.39
CA ASN A 107 -3.89 -15.78 -16.53
C ASN A 107 -4.75 -15.65 -15.26
N PHE A 108 -6.04 -15.34 -15.44
CA PHE A 108 -6.99 -15.16 -14.34
C PHE A 108 -7.09 -16.39 -13.42
N ALA A 109 -7.20 -17.60 -14.00
CA ALA A 109 -7.34 -18.82 -13.21
C ALA A 109 -6.08 -19.14 -12.40
N THR A 110 -4.89 -18.78 -12.91
CA THR A 110 -3.63 -18.87 -12.15
C THR A 110 -3.63 -17.92 -10.96
N LEU A 111 -4.07 -16.67 -11.14
CA LEU A 111 -4.18 -15.69 -10.05
C LEU A 111 -5.23 -16.12 -9.01
N GLU A 112 -6.40 -16.55 -9.45
CA GLU A 112 -7.46 -17.03 -8.55
C GLU A 112 -7.01 -18.27 -7.76
N GLY A 113 -6.34 -19.21 -8.43
CA GLY A 113 -5.84 -20.44 -7.83
C GLY A 113 -4.82 -20.23 -6.70
N SER A 114 -4.05 -19.13 -6.71
CA SER A 114 -3.06 -18.88 -5.64
C SER A 114 -3.66 -18.44 -4.31
N PHE A 115 -4.93 -18.03 -4.26
CA PHE A 115 -5.54 -17.43 -3.06
C PHE A 115 -6.87 -18.03 -2.64
N ARG A 116 -7.66 -18.59 -3.56
CA ARG A 116 -9.08 -18.95 -3.33
C ARG A 116 -9.35 -19.92 -2.17
N GLU A 117 -8.34 -20.64 -1.69
CA GLU A 117 -8.47 -21.64 -0.61
C GLU A 117 -7.80 -21.16 0.70
N ARG A 118 -7.31 -19.92 0.74
CA ARG A 118 -6.55 -19.38 1.88
C ARG A 118 -7.40 -18.36 2.64
N ASN A 119 -7.51 -18.55 3.95
CA ASN A 119 -8.15 -17.59 4.85
C ASN A 119 -7.25 -16.37 5.13
N SER A 120 -7.76 -15.38 5.87
CA SER A 120 -7.02 -14.12 6.09
C SER A 120 -5.68 -14.32 6.80
N PHE A 121 -5.58 -15.30 7.70
CA PHE A 121 -4.33 -15.61 8.40
C PHE A 121 -3.31 -16.28 7.46
N ALA A 122 -3.73 -17.27 6.67
CA ALA A 122 -2.88 -17.93 5.69
C ALA A 122 -2.40 -16.94 4.61
N LEU A 123 -3.25 -16.01 4.20
CA LEU A 123 -2.89 -14.93 3.29
C LEU A 123 -1.84 -13.99 3.90
N LEU A 124 -1.94 -13.67 5.20
CA LEU A 124 -0.94 -12.84 5.88
C LEU A 124 0.43 -13.51 5.85
N LEU A 125 0.49 -14.80 6.21
CA LEU A 125 1.74 -15.56 6.19
C LEU A 125 2.33 -15.64 4.77
N ASP A 126 1.49 -15.81 3.75
CA ASP A 126 1.94 -15.81 2.36
C ASP A 126 2.52 -14.45 1.94
N TYR A 127 1.87 -13.35 2.29
CA TYR A 127 2.39 -12.01 2.02
C TYR A 127 3.72 -11.75 2.72
N LEU A 128 3.82 -12.09 4.01
CA LEU A 128 5.02 -11.87 4.82
C LEU A 128 6.22 -12.73 4.37
N SER A 129 5.99 -13.81 3.62
CA SER A 129 7.08 -14.65 3.10
C SER A 129 7.94 -13.96 2.03
N ASP A 130 7.36 -13.03 1.26
CA ASP A 130 8.07 -12.28 0.22
C ASP A 130 7.30 -10.99 -0.15
N PRO A 131 7.27 -9.98 0.73
CA PRO A 131 6.38 -8.82 0.57
C PRO A 131 6.56 -8.06 -0.75
N GLY A 132 7.80 -8.01 -1.27
CA GLY A 132 8.12 -7.32 -2.52
C GLY A 132 7.44 -7.98 -3.73
N ASN A 133 7.67 -9.27 -3.95
CA ASN A 133 7.05 -9.98 -5.07
C ASN A 133 5.55 -10.17 -4.88
N LYS A 134 5.11 -10.40 -3.63
CA LYS A 134 3.68 -10.58 -3.30
C LYS A 134 2.88 -9.31 -3.57
N THR A 135 3.42 -8.12 -3.27
CA THR A 135 2.76 -6.85 -3.58
C THR A 135 2.42 -6.75 -5.07
N LEU A 136 3.38 -7.04 -5.96
CA LEU A 136 3.15 -6.99 -7.41
C LEU A 136 2.14 -8.06 -7.87
N LEU A 137 2.25 -9.29 -7.35
CA LEU A 137 1.32 -10.38 -7.67
C LEU A 137 -0.12 -10.02 -7.24
N TRP A 138 -0.29 -9.41 -6.07
CA TRP A 138 -1.60 -9.11 -5.51
C TRP A 138 -2.21 -7.87 -6.15
N GLN A 139 -1.39 -6.91 -6.56
CA GLN A 139 -1.80 -5.83 -7.46
C GLN A 139 -2.37 -6.37 -8.79
N LYS A 140 -1.70 -7.35 -9.41
CA LYS A 140 -2.20 -8.01 -10.62
C LYS A 140 -3.50 -8.75 -10.38
N MET A 141 -3.61 -9.46 -9.25
CA MET A 141 -4.83 -10.15 -8.86
C MET A 141 -6.00 -9.20 -8.64
N ALA A 142 -5.82 -8.13 -7.85
CA ALA A 142 -6.88 -7.17 -7.57
C ALA A 142 -7.37 -6.46 -8.84
N ALA A 143 -6.45 -6.13 -9.77
CA ALA A 143 -6.80 -5.61 -11.08
C ALA A 143 -7.60 -6.61 -11.93
N ALA A 144 -7.17 -7.87 -11.95
CA ALA A 144 -7.85 -8.93 -12.68
C ALA A 144 -9.28 -9.16 -12.18
N PHE A 145 -9.49 -9.18 -10.86
CA PHE A 145 -10.82 -9.27 -10.26
C PHE A 145 -11.68 -8.05 -10.57
N ALA A 146 -11.16 -6.83 -10.38
CA ALA A 146 -11.85 -5.60 -10.75
C ALA A 146 -12.28 -5.59 -12.22
N TRP A 147 -11.41 -6.06 -13.13
CA TRP A 147 -11.69 -6.15 -14.56
C TRP A 147 -12.82 -7.12 -14.90
N VAL A 148 -12.81 -8.34 -14.33
CA VAL A 148 -13.80 -9.35 -14.69
C VAL A 148 -15.20 -9.05 -14.13
N TRP A 149 -15.33 -8.12 -13.20
CA TRP A 149 -16.62 -7.62 -12.73
C TRP A 149 -17.26 -6.56 -13.62
N LEU A 150 -16.50 -5.93 -14.52
CA LEU A 150 -17.03 -4.90 -15.41
C LEU A 150 -18.10 -5.47 -16.35
N ASP A 151 -19.16 -4.69 -16.57
CA ASP A 151 -20.23 -5.03 -17.50
C ASP A 151 -20.42 -3.92 -18.55
N PRO A 152 -19.68 -3.99 -19.68
CA PRO A 152 -19.81 -3.01 -20.77
C PRO A 152 -21.22 -2.93 -21.35
N LYS A 153 -21.99 -4.04 -21.34
CA LYS A 153 -23.33 -4.08 -21.95
C LYS A 153 -24.33 -3.37 -21.05
N LYS A 154 -24.36 -3.69 -19.75
CA LYS A 154 -25.19 -2.96 -18.79
C LYS A 154 -24.77 -1.50 -18.65
N SER A 155 -23.49 -1.21 -18.84
CA SER A 155 -22.98 0.16 -18.90
C SER A 155 -23.44 0.98 -20.11
N GLN A 156 -24.23 0.41 -21.03
CA GLN A 156 -24.92 1.19 -22.07
C GLN A 156 -26.41 1.38 -21.77
N ASP A 157 -26.98 0.61 -20.83
CA ASP A 157 -28.38 0.71 -20.47
C ASP A 157 -28.64 1.91 -19.55
N THR A 158 -29.60 2.77 -19.94
CA THR A 158 -29.88 4.01 -19.20
C THR A 158 -30.53 3.73 -17.84
N GLY A 159 -31.39 2.71 -17.75
CA GLY A 159 -32.03 2.33 -16.49
C GLY A 159 -31.01 1.76 -15.49
N ALA A 160 -30.11 0.89 -15.97
CA ALA A 160 -29.03 0.33 -15.18
C ALA A 160 -28.08 1.43 -14.67
N LYS A 161 -27.72 2.42 -15.50
CA LYS A 161 -26.92 3.58 -15.08
C LYS A 161 -27.58 4.39 -13.97
N GLN A 162 -28.88 4.69 -14.12
CA GLN A 162 -29.63 5.44 -13.11
C GLN A 162 -29.70 4.68 -11.78
N LYS A 163 -29.96 3.36 -11.85
CA LYS A 163 -29.98 2.49 -10.68
C LYS A 163 -28.60 2.39 -10.02
N TYR A 164 -27.54 2.24 -10.82
CA TYR A 164 -26.15 2.23 -10.33
C TYR A 164 -25.81 3.53 -9.60
N ALA A 165 -26.17 4.69 -10.16
CA ALA A 165 -25.95 5.98 -9.51
C ALA A 165 -26.68 6.11 -8.17
N TYR A 166 -27.92 5.62 -8.08
CA TYR A 166 -28.67 5.58 -6.83
C TYR A 166 -27.99 4.67 -5.79
N GLU A 167 -27.59 3.44 -6.17
CA GLU A 167 -26.89 2.53 -5.27
C GLU A 167 -25.57 3.12 -4.76
N MET A 168 -24.80 3.81 -5.62
CA MET A 168 -23.55 4.44 -5.20
C MET A 168 -23.78 5.55 -4.17
N GLN A 169 -24.89 6.29 -4.24
CA GLN A 169 -25.24 7.29 -3.22
C GLN A 169 -25.51 6.67 -1.85
N GLU A 170 -25.97 5.42 -1.82
CA GLU A 170 -26.18 4.72 -0.55
C GLU A 170 -24.94 3.94 -0.08
N ASN A 171 -24.01 3.64 -0.98
CA ASN A 171 -22.87 2.76 -0.72
C ASN A 171 -21.55 3.51 -0.56
N ALA A 172 -21.42 4.72 -1.11
CA ALA A 172 -20.18 5.48 -1.13
C ALA A 172 -20.34 6.86 -0.50
N SER A 173 -19.26 7.34 0.11
CA SER A 173 -19.18 8.70 0.65
C SER A 173 -19.19 9.76 -0.46
N ALA A 174 -19.57 10.99 -0.11
CA ALA A 174 -19.65 12.10 -1.07
C ALA A 174 -18.33 12.35 -1.84
N TYR A 175 -17.17 12.22 -1.18
CA TYR A 175 -15.87 12.39 -1.85
C TYR A 175 -15.56 11.25 -2.84
N ARG A 176 -16.08 10.04 -2.57
CA ARG A 176 -15.83 8.85 -3.39
C ARG A 176 -16.76 8.78 -4.60
N LEU A 177 -17.95 9.39 -4.52
CA LEU A 177 -18.93 9.40 -5.61
C LEU A 177 -18.35 9.88 -6.94
N ASN A 178 -17.57 10.97 -6.95
CA ASN A 178 -17.00 11.51 -8.19
C ASN A 178 -16.08 10.51 -8.90
N ALA A 179 -15.41 9.63 -8.15
CA ALA A 179 -14.58 8.58 -8.73
C ALA A 179 -15.43 7.42 -9.26
N LEU A 180 -16.55 7.09 -8.63
CA LEU A 180 -17.42 5.99 -9.05
C LEU A 180 -18.43 6.40 -10.15
N LEU A 181 -18.74 7.69 -10.22
CA LEU A 181 -19.66 8.33 -11.15
C LEU A 181 -18.95 9.52 -11.83
N PRO A 182 -17.91 9.27 -12.63
CA PRO A 182 -17.17 10.36 -13.25
C PRO A 182 -18.02 11.10 -14.30
N ASP A 183 -17.75 12.39 -14.49
CA ASP A 183 -18.39 13.27 -15.49
C ASP A 183 -17.91 12.99 -16.94
N GLU A 184 -17.71 11.72 -17.26
CA GLU A 184 -17.29 11.23 -18.57
C GLU A 184 -17.83 9.81 -18.80
N PRO A 185 -17.90 9.29 -20.04
CA PRO A 185 -18.34 7.93 -20.26
C PRO A 185 -17.48 6.91 -19.50
N PHE A 186 -18.12 6.03 -18.73
CA PHE A 186 -17.47 4.98 -17.94
C PHE A 186 -18.13 3.61 -18.16
N VAL A 187 -17.42 2.57 -17.75
CA VAL A 187 -17.93 1.20 -17.62
C VAL A 187 -17.99 0.87 -16.14
N PHE A 188 -19.12 0.38 -15.68
CA PHE A 188 -19.33 -0.11 -14.33
C PHE A 188 -19.69 -1.60 -14.33
N GLY A 189 -19.57 -2.22 -13.16
CA GLY A 189 -20.00 -3.58 -12.90
C GLY A 189 -19.82 -3.93 -11.43
N GLY A 190 -19.96 -5.22 -11.08
CA GLY A 190 -19.78 -5.71 -9.72
C GLY A 190 -20.96 -6.51 -9.18
N LEU A 191 -21.12 -6.50 -7.85
CA LEU A 191 -22.13 -7.24 -7.10
C LEU A 191 -23.18 -6.24 -6.57
N LEU A 192 -24.12 -5.87 -7.43
CA LEU A 192 -25.08 -4.80 -7.20
C LEU A 192 -26.44 -5.17 -7.82
N ASP A 193 -27.52 -4.55 -7.35
CA ASP A 193 -28.85 -4.74 -7.92
C ASP A 193 -28.95 -4.13 -9.33
N SER A 194 -28.21 -3.06 -9.62
CA SER A 194 -28.06 -2.53 -11.00
C SER A 194 -27.38 -3.54 -11.93
N CYS A 195 -26.51 -4.39 -11.39
CA CYS A 195 -25.83 -5.48 -12.09
C CYS A 195 -26.62 -6.80 -12.09
N SER A 196 -27.73 -6.89 -11.35
CA SER A 196 -28.49 -8.15 -11.14
C SER A 196 -27.63 -9.27 -10.53
N SER A 197 -26.72 -8.88 -9.63
CA SER A 197 -25.71 -9.76 -9.03
C SER A 197 -25.49 -9.47 -7.54
N SER A 198 -26.38 -8.68 -6.92
CA SER A 198 -26.32 -8.29 -5.51
C SER A 198 -26.19 -9.49 -4.57
N GLN A 199 -25.48 -9.25 -3.48
CA GLN A 199 -25.32 -10.19 -2.37
C GLN A 199 -25.82 -9.52 -1.10
N GLN A 200 -26.31 -10.31 -0.14
CA GLN A 200 -26.96 -9.80 1.06
C GLN A 200 -26.09 -8.83 1.88
N PHE A 201 -24.82 -9.16 2.09
CA PHE A 201 -23.94 -8.42 3.00
C PHE A 201 -22.84 -7.63 2.32
N ILE A 202 -22.42 -8.01 1.11
CA ILE A 202 -21.27 -7.43 0.43
C ILE A 202 -21.71 -6.90 -0.91
N GLU A 203 -21.66 -5.58 -1.05
CA GLU A 203 -21.88 -4.88 -2.31
C GLU A 203 -20.53 -4.41 -2.86
N LEU A 204 -20.33 -4.55 -4.16
CA LEU A 204 -19.06 -4.21 -4.81
C LEU A 204 -19.30 -3.49 -6.12
N ALA A 205 -18.59 -2.38 -6.34
CA ALA A 205 -18.57 -1.65 -7.60
C ALA A 205 -17.17 -1.66 -8.20
N ALA A 206 -17.06 -2.12 -9.45
CA ALA A 206 -15.88 -1.95 -10.29
C ALA A 206 -16.17 -0.89 -11.34
N VAL A 207 -15.27 0.07 -11.54
CA VAL A 207 -15.44 1.17 -12.49
C VAL A 207 -14.15 1.41 -13.26
N VAL A 208 -14.28 1.72 -14.55
CA VAL A 208 -13.19 2.24 -15.37
C VAL A 208 -13.72 3.30 -16.34
N PRO A 209 -13.07 4.46 -16.46
CA PRO A 209 -13.37 5.42 -17.52
C PRO A 209 -13.17 4.81 -18.92
N GLN A 210 -14.10 5.05 -19.84
CA GLN A 210 -14.01 4.49 -21.20
C GLN A 210 -12.76 4.98 -21.94
N GLN A 211 -12.29 6.19 -21.65
CA GLN A 211 -11.04 6.74 -22.22
C GLN A 211 -9.78 5.94 -21.87
N ALA A 212 -9.82 5.16 -20.80
CA ALA A 212 -8.73 4.27 -20.40
C ALA A 212 -8.68 2.99 -21.26
N ILE A 213 -9.81 2.58 -21.85
CA ILE A 213 -9.92 1.35 -22.64
C ILE A 213 -9.51 1.60 -24.09
N LYS A 214 -8.20 1.75 -24.32
CA LYS A 214 -7.60 1.93 -25.65
C LYS A 214 -6.36 1.05 -25.79
N SER A 215 -5.99 0.75 -27.03
CA SER A 215 -4.85 -0.13 -27.34
C SER A 215 -3.48 0.41 -26.88
N THR A 216 -3.38 1.70 -26.59
CA THR A 216 -2.16 2.36 -26.12
C THR A 216 -2.03 2.41 -24.60
N THR A 217 -3.06 2.02 -23.84
CA THR A 217 -2.99 1.99 -22.38
C THR A 217 -2.17 0.79 -21.93
N SER A 218 -1.07 1.03 -21.19
CA SER A 218 -0.26 -0.04 -20.64
C SER A 218 -0.98 -0.81 -19.52
N ILE A 219 -0.50 -2.00 -19.18
CA ILE A 219 -1.02 -2.81 -18.07
C ILE A 219 -0.95 -2.03 -16.74
N GLU A 220 0.14 -1.32 -16.51
CA GLU A 220 0.33 -0.50 -15.31
C GLU A 220 -0.63 0.69 -15.29
N GLN A 221 -0.79 1.38 -16.42
CA GLN A 221 -1.77 2.46 -16.53
C GLN A 221 -3.18 1.96 -16.27
N MET A 222 -3.58 0.84 -16.87
CA MET A 222 -4.92 0.27 -16.66
C MET A 222 -5.15 -0.06 -15.18
N ARG A 223 -4.15 -0.58 -14.48
CA ARG A 223 -4.23 -0.84 -13.03
C ARG A 223 -4.55 0.40 -12.21
N ASN A 224 -4.03 1.57 -12.62
CA ASN A 224 -4.31 2.86 -11.98
C ASN A 224 -5.66 3.48 -12.41
N TRP A 225 -6.21 3.05 -13.55
CA TRP A 225 -7.54 3.50 -14.02
C TRP A 225 -8.70 2.69 -13.43
N LEU A 226 -8.44 1.44 -13.04
CA LEU A 226 -9.44 0.58 -12.40
C LEU A 226 -9.74 1.07 -10.99
N ARG A 227 -11.02 1.27 -10.72
CA ARG A 227 -11.54 1.67 -9.42
C ARG A 227 -12.36 0.54 -8.84
N LEU A 228 -12.16 0.30 -7.54
CA LEU A 228 -12.91 -0.70 -6.80
C LEU A 228 -13.47 -0.07 -5.52
N HIS A 229 -14.71 -0.41 -5.21
CA HIS A 229 -15.36 0.03 -3.99
C HIS A 229 -16.17 -1.12 -3.40
N ILE A 230 -15.96 -1.40 -2.12
CA ILE A 230 -16.65 -2.47 -1.39
C ILE A 230 -17.43 -1.84 -0.23
N CYS A 231 -18.73 -2.11 -0.16
CA CYS A 231 -19.58 -1.66 0.93
C CYS A 231 -20.14 -2.88 1.67
N PHE A 232 -19.96 -2.92 2.98
CA PHE A 232 -20.58 -3.92 3.84
C PHE A 232 -21.91 -3.44 4.39
N ASP A 233 -22.95 -4.28 4.32
CA ASP A 233 -24.22 -3.99 4.95
C ASP A 233 -24.20 -4.33 6.44
N ASP A 234 -23.82 -3.36 7.26
CA ASP A 234 -23.77 -3.46 8.72
C ASP A 234 -25.06 -3.01 9.43
N ARG A 235 -26.18 -2.88 8.71
CA ARG A 235 -27.45 -2.39 9.30
C ARG A 235 -28.05 -3.37 10.30
N TYR A 236 -27.91 -4.68 10.04
CA TYR A 236 -28.62 -5.74 10.76
C TYR A 236 -27.67 -6.88 11.19
N SER A 237 -26.94 -6.69 12.29
CA SER A 237 -25.93 -7.66 12.78
C SER A 237 -26.50 -8.99 13.31
N GLN A 238 -27.83 -9.06 13.46
CA GLN A 238 -28.57 -10.26 13.87
C GLN A 238 -29.00 -11.16 12.71
N ASP A 239 -28.82 -10.73 11.46
CA ASP A 239 -29.28 -11.49 10.30
C ASP A 239 -28.50 -12.81 10.13
N ASN A 240 -29.20 -13.84 9.67
CA ASN A 240 -28.57 -15.14 9.41
C ASN A 240 -27.47 -15.00 8.35
N GLY A 241 -26.27 -15.50 8.66
CA GLY A 241 -25.11 -15.43 7.78
C GLY A 241 -24.27 -14.15 7.92
N TYR A 242 -24.64 -13.22 8.80
CA TYR A 242 -23.91 -11.96 9.00
C TYR A 242 -22.44 -12.18 9.38
N GLU A 243 -22.13 -13.17 10.22
CA GLU A 243 -20.74 -13.53 10.57
C GLU A 243 -19.94 -14.01 9.35
N ALA A 244 -20.54 -14.85 8.50
CA ALA A 244 -19.87 -15.30 7.27
C ALA A 244 -19.66 -14.14 6.30
N GLY A 245 -20.63 -13.22 6.20
CA GLY A 245 -20.50 -11.98 5.44
C GLY A 245 -19.40 -11.08 5.99
N PHE A 246 -19.31 -10.90 7.30
CA PHE A 246 -18.27 -10.15 8.00
C PHE A 246 -16.87 -10.72 7.71
N ASN A 247 -16.73 -12.04 7.84
CA ASN A 247 -15.48 -12.74 7.52
C ASN A 247 -15.12 -12.58 6.03
N GLY A 248 -16.11 -12.69 5.13
CA GLY A 248 -15.91 -12.52 3.70
C GLY A 248 -15.55 -11.10 3.28
N PHE A 249 -16.14 -10.09 3.93
CA PHE A 249 -15.80 -8.70 3.70
C PHE A 249 -14.34 -8.41 4.04
N TRP A 250 -13.87 -8.79 5.24
CA TRP A 250 -12.48 -8.57 5.62
C TRP A 250 -11.50 -9.39 4.79
N TRP A 251 -11.86 -10.62 4.44
CA TRP A 251 -11.07 -11.44 3.52
C TRP A 251 -10.88 -10.76 2.15
N MET A 252 -11.95 -10.16 1.61
CA MET A 252 -11.88 -9.37 0.37
C MET A 252 -11.04 -8.10 0.52
N VAL A 253 -11.20 -7.35 1.61
CA VAL A 253 -10.40 -6.15 1.89
C VAL A 253 -8.91 -6.50 1.91
N ASN A 254 -8.53 -7.56 2.63
CA ASN A 254 -7.13 -8.01 2.73
C ASN A 254 -6.52 -8.31 1.35
N LEU A 255 -7.28 -8.95 0.45
CA LEU A 255 -6.84 -9.31 -0.89
C LEU A 255 -6.83 -8.13 -1.86
N LEU A 256 -7.89 -7.33 -1.86
CA LEU A 256 -8.15 -6.34 -2.91
C LEU A 256 -7.56 -4.95 -2.60
N GLN A 257 -7.09 -4.71 -1.37
CA GLN A 257 -6.46 -3.43 -0.99
C GLN A 257 -5.26 -3.04 -1.85
N PHE A 258 -4.65 -4.01 -2.54
CA PHE A 258 -3.48 -3.82 -3.38
C PHE A 258 -3.79 -3.11 -4.70
N LEU A 259 -5.06 -3.04 -5.13
CA LEU A 259 -5.43 -2.17 -6.24
C LEU A 259 -5.26 -0.70 -5.80
N PRO A 260 -4.56 0.15 -6.58
CA PRO A 260 -4.27 1.53 -6.20
C PRO A 260 -5.52 2.30 -5.77
N ASP A 261 -6.58 2.22 -6.59
CA ASP A 261 -7.85 2.91 -6.34
C ASP A 261 -8.94 1.95 -5.81
N MET A 262 -8.62 1.23 -4.73
CA MET A 262 -9.58 0.45 -3.94
C MET A 262 -9.99 1.18 -2.67
N THR A 263 -11.29 1.18 -2.38
CA THR A 263 -11.86 1.73 -1.14
C THR A 263 -12.85 0.75 -0.56
N PHE A 264 -13.08 0.83 0.74
CA PHE A 264 -14.08 0.05 1.44
C PHE A 264 -14.79 0.88 2.51
N THR A 265 -16.03 0.53 2.81
CA THR A 265 -16.88 1.22 3.78
C THR A 265 -17.98 0.29 4.27
N SER A 266 -18.89 0.81 5.09
CA SER A 266 -20.14 0.17 5.47
C SER A 266 -21.33 1.11 5.27
N ARG A 267 -22.54 0.55 5.20
CA ARG A 267 -23.79 1.32 5.09
C ARG A 267 -23.92 2.36 6.21
N LYS A 268 -23.62 2.00 7.46
CA LYS A 268 -23.63 2.96 8.57
C LYS A 268 -22.54 4.01 8.45
N ALA A 269 -21.33 3.65 8.01
CA ALA A 269 -20.22 4.61 7.86
C ALA A 269 -20.49 5.69 6.80
N VAL A 270 -21.22 5.36 5.73
CA VAL A 270 -21.66 6.34 4.72
C VAL A 270 -22.54 7.42 5.34
N HIS A 271 -23.41 7.06 6.29
CA HIS A 271 -24.35 7.99 6.93
C HIS A 271 -23.82 8.60 8.24
N LEU A 272 -22.80 8.00 8.85
CA LEU A 272 -22.16 8.43 10.09
C LEU A 272 -20.64 8.60 9.89
N PRO A 273 -20.20 9.50 8.97
CA PRO A 273 -18.78 9.71 8.73
C PRO A 273 -18.13 10.41 9.94
N GLN A 274 -17.01 9.86 10.37
CA GLN A 274 -16.09 10.52 11.28
C GLN A 274 -15.44 11.68 10.55
N LYS A 275 -15.12 12.72 11.31
CA LYS A 275 -14.36 13.87 10.79
C LYS A 275 -12.88 13.51 10.87
N PRO A 276 -12.20 13.27 9.74
CA PRO A 276 -10.77 13.06 9.79
C PRO A 276 -10.10 14.34 10.30
N GLU A 277 -9.10 14.17 11.16
CA GLU A 277 -8.19 15.25 11.51
C GLU A 277 -7.38 15.65 10.27
N ALA A 278 -7.03 16.94 10.19
CA ALA A 278 -6.22 17.45 9.09
C ALA A 278 -4.84 16.82 9.16
N VAL A 279 -4.64 15.77 8.36
CA VAL A 279 -3.31 15.25 8.08
C VAL A 279 -2.61 16.30 7.24
N LYS A 280 -1.61 16.97 7.83
CA LYS A 280 -0.61 17.61 7.00
C LYS A 280 0.03 16.47 6.25
N MET A 281 -0.26 16.34 4.96
CA MET A 281 0.61 15.55 4.11
C MET A 281 2.00 16.10 4.39
N GLN A 282 2.85 15.30 5.03
CA GLN A 282 4.24 15.34 4.69
C GLN A 282 4.21 14.95 3.22
N THR A 283 4.03 15.95 2.36
CA THR A 283 4.58 15.88 1.02
C THR A 283 6.02 15.51 1.31
N SER A 284 6.35 14.24 1.13
CA SER A 284 7.61 13.88 0.49
C SER A 284 7.64 14.82 -0.69
N VAL A 285 8.34 15.94 -0.51
CA VAL A 285 8.56 16.86 -1.60
C VAL A 285 9.35 15.97 -2.53
N VAL A 286 8.70 15.48 -3.58
CA VAL A 286 9.40 15.15 -4.81
C VAL A 286 9.89 16.52 -5.26
N VAL A 287 10.99 16.96 -4.64
CA VAL A 287 11.80 18.00 -5.20
C VAL A 287 12.28 17.32 -6.45
N ASP A 288 11.85 17.83 -7.59
CA ASP A 288 12.45 17.53 -8.88
C ASP A 288 13.88 18.11 -8.85
N ILE A 289 14.73 17.51 -8.00
CA ILE A 289 16.16 17.62 -8.09
C ILE A 289 16.46 16.60 -9.17
N GLN A 290 16.70 17.09 -10.38
CA GLN A 290 17.45 16.29 -11.33
C GLN A 290 18.69 15.79 -10.58
N PRO A 291 18.83 14.46 -10.36
CA PRO A 291 20.02 13.95 -9.71
C PRO A 291 21.19 14.33 -10.61
N ASP A 292 22.13 15.10 -10.06
CA ASP A 292 23.48 15.08 -10.60
C ASP A 292 23.90 13.61 -10.63
N GLU A 293 24.36 13.11 -11.79
CA GLU A 293 24.58 11.68 -12.07
C GLU A 293 25.48 11.01 -11.01
N SER A 294 26.24 11.81 -10.26
CA SER A 294 27.11 11.45 -9.15
C SER A 294 26.42 10.82 -7.92
N TRP A 295 25.11 11.01 -7.72
CA TRP A 295 24.37 10.41 -6.60
C TRP A 295 23.58 9.15 -6.97
N ALA A 296 23.54 8.79 -8.26
CA ALA A 296 22.68 7.72 -8.77
C ALA A 296 23.01 6.36 -8.16
N GLU A 297 24.29 6.01 -7.99
CA GLU A 297 24.69 4.72 -7.38
C GLU A 297 24.28 4.63 -5.90
N ILE A 298 24.45 5.70 -5.12
CA ILE A 298 24.07 5.73 -3.69
C ILE A 298 22.56 5.54 -3.52
N LEU A 299 21.78 6.16 -4.42
CA LEU A 299 20.32 6.03 -4.48
C LEU A 299 19.88 4.65 -4.99
N GLU A 300 20.59 4.06 -5.94
CA GLU A 300 20.26 2.77 -6.56
C GLU A 300 20.51 1.59 -5.61
N PHE A 301 21.58 1.65 -4.79
CA PHE A 301 21.90 0.59 -3.82
C PHE A 301 21.18 0.74 -2.47
N GLY A 302 20.47 1.85 -2.23
CA GLY A 302 19.67 2.06 -1.01
C GLY A 302 20.49 2.03 0.28
N LEU A 303 21.77 2.41 0.20
CA LEU A 303 22.73 2.32 1.31
C LEU A 303 22.49 3.40 2.38
N LEU A 304 21.77 4.47 2.03
CA LEU A 304 21.42 5.58 2.90
C LEU A 304 19.91 5.88 2.82
N GLY A 305 19.31 6.24 3.95
CA GLY A 305 17.92 6.68 4.02
C GLY A 305 17.71 8.09 3.43
N ALA A 306 16.48 8.42 3.06
CA ALA A 306 16.14 9.73 2.47
C ALA A 306 16.48 10.93 3.39
N GLU A 307 16.34 10.75 4.72
CA GLU A 307 16.74 11.77 5.70
C GLU A 307 18.26 11.97 5.74
N GLU A 308 19.04 10.88 5.67
CA GLU A 308 20.50 10.92 5.65
C GLU A 308 21.02 11.56 4.35
N ILE A 309 20.40 11.23 3.22
CA ILE A 309 20.70 11.87 1.92
C ILE A 309 20.40 13.37 1.97
N ALA A 310 19.24 13.78 2.52
CA ALA A 310 18.90 15.19 2.64
C ALA A 310 19.89 15.94 3.56
N LEU A 311 20.33 15.30 4.65
CA LEU A 311 21.36 15.82 5.54
C LEU A 311 22.71 15.96 4.84
N LEU A 312 23.15 14.96 4.08
CA LEU A 312 24.40 15.02 3.32
C LEU A 312 24.35 16.04 2.18
N GLN A 313 23.20 16.18 1.50
CA GLN A 313 22.99 17.20 0.48
C GLN A 313 22.93 18.62 1.04
N SER A 314 22.70 18.78 2.35
CA SER A 314 22.82 20.08 3.02
C SER A 314 24.27 20.54 3.16
N LEU A 315 25.23 19.61 3.06
CA LEU A 315 26.66 19.93 3.04
C LEU A 315 27.05 20.48 1.67
N SER A 316 27.96 21.45 1.66
CA SER A 316 28.57 21.96 0.41
C SER A 316 29.65 21.01 -0.13
N LEU A 317 29.40 19.70 -0.09
CA LEU A 317 30.28 18.62 -0.53
C LEU A 317 29.66 17.85 -1.70
N PRO A 318 30.46 17.27 -2.61
CA PRO A 318 29.94 16.42 -3.69
C PRO A 318 29.43 15.08 -3.15
N ALA A 319 28.91 14.21 -4.02
CA ALA A 319 28.54 12.84 -3.62
C ALA A 319 29.73 12.10 -2.99
N PRO A 320 29.56 11.43 -1.84
CA PRO A 320 30.62 10.65 -1.23
C PRO A 320 30.91 9.36 -2.00
N THR A 321 32.12 8.84 -1.86
CA THR A 321 32.45 7.46 -2.16
C THR A 321 32.04 6.59 -0.97
N VAL A 322 31.22 5.56 -1.21
CA VAL A 322 30.76 4.63 -0.17
C VAL A 322 31.76 3.49 0.00
N GLY A 323 32.06 3.10 1.25
CA GLY A 323 32.98 1.99 1.55
C GLY A 323 34.41 2.24 1.05
N TYR A 324 34.96 3.41 1.37
CA TYR A 324 36.28 3.82 0.88
C TYR A 324 37.40 3.17 1.69
N GLU A 325 38.19 2.35 1.01
CA GLU A 325 39.36 1.68 1.57
C GLU A 325 40.58 2.61 1.58
N LEU A 326 41.11 2.91 2.77
CA LEU A 326 42.36 3.64 2.97
C LEU A 326 43.54 2.68 2.85
N GLN A 327 44.47 2.98 1.95
CA GLN A 327 45.67 2.17 1.72
C GLN A 327 46.93 2.83 2.30
N ASP A 328 47.90 2.01 2.68
CA ASP A 328 49.25 2.46 3.04
C ASP A 328 50.17 2.65 1.82
N ASP A 329 51.46 2.90 2.08
CA ASP A 329 52.43 3.22 1.02
C ASP A 329 52.83 1.97 0.19
N ASP A 330 52.55 0.77 0.71
CA ASP A 330 52.77 -0.52 0.05
C ASP A 330 51.48 -1.04 -0.66
N GLY A 331 50.37 -0.30 -0.53
CA GLY A 331 49.09 -0.61 -1.15
C GLY A 331 48.21 -1.56 -0.34
N GLU A 332 48.55 -1.84 0.92
CA GLU A 332 47.71 -2.64 1.82
C GLU A 332 46.58 -1.79 2.40
N ILE A 333 45.37 -2.38 2.48
CA ILE A 333 44.20 -1.71 3.07
C ILE A 333 44.36 -1.71 4.59
N ILE A 334 44.42 -0.53 5.19
CA ILE A 334 44.66 -0.32 6.62
C ILE A 334 43.42 0.16 7.38
N ALA A 335 42.44 0.75 6.70
CA ALA A 335 41.18 1.21 7.29
C ALA A 335 40.09 1.37 6.21
N GLU A 336 38.83 1.45 6.62
CA GLU A 336 37.69 1.69 5.72
C GLU A 336 36.80 2.82 6.27
N ALA A 337 36.26 3.67 5.40
CA ALA A 337 35.28 4.68 5.74
C ALA A 337 33.93 4.39 5.09
N ASP A 338 32.84 4.49 5.85
CA ASP A 338 31.48 4.28 5.34
C ASP A 338 31.15 5.28 4.24
N LEU A 339 31.52 6.57 4.43
CA LEU A 339 31.44 7.62 3.41
C LEU A 339 32.74 8.42 3.38
N ALA A 340 33.28 8.67 2.19
CA ALA A 340 34.50 9.46 2.03
C ALA A 340 34.40 10.47 0.89
N TRP A 341 35.15 11.56 1.03
CA TRP A 341 35.36 12.59 0.00
C TRP A 341 36.86 12.70 -0.29
N PRO A 342 37.41 11.86 -1.19
CA PRO A 342 38.86 11.74 -1.36
C PRO A 342 39.56 13.03 -1.78
N LEU A 343 38.90 13.85 -2.59
CA LEU A 343 39.46 15.14 -3.03
C LEU A 343 39.55 16.15 -1.88
N GLN A 344 38.58 16.12 -0.97
CA GLN A 344 38.49 17.02 0.19
C GLN A 344 39.21 16.44 1.42
N LYS A 345 39.68 15.18 1.36
CA LYS A 345 40.23 14.42 2.48
C LYS A 345 39.31 14.42 3.70
N GLN A 346 38.02 14.16 3.49
CA GLN A 346 37.04 14.02 4.57
C GLN A 346 36.48 12.61 4.61
N ALA A 347 36.26 12.06 5.81
CA ALA A 347 35.71 10.73 5.99
C ALA A 347 34.70 10.71 7.14
N LEU A 348 33.61 9.95 6.96
CA LEU A 348 32.65 9.63 7.99
C LEU A 348 32.75 8.13 8.29
N ILE A 349 32.86 7.80 9.57
CA ILE A 349 32.94 6.43 10.07
C ILE A 349 31.83 6.22 11.09
N ILE A 350 30.95 5.26 10.87
CA ILE A 350 29.74 5.07 11.66
C ILE A 350 30.03 4.19 12.87
N ASP A 351 30.64 3.02 12.64
CA ASP A 351 30.71 1.95 13.65
C ASP A 351 32.12 1.62 14.15
N ASN A 352 33.18 1.93 13.39
CA ASN A 352 34.55 1.51 13.74
C ASN A 352 35.46 2.69 14.15
N GLN A 353 35.41 3.06 15.43
CA GLN A 353 36.17 4.20 15.94
C GLN A 353 37.70 4.06 15.76
N GLU A 354 38.25 2.85 15.72
CA GLU A 354 39.70 2.63 15.59
C GLU A 354 40.25 3.14 14.24
N PHE A 355 39.41 3.13 13.20
CA PHE A 355 39.76 3.61 11.87
C PHE A 355 39.92 5.15 11.81
N THR A 356 39.32 5.88 12.76
CA THR A 356 39.41 7.35 12.80
C THR A 356 40.85 7.84 12.95
N ALA A 357 41.63 7.19 13.82
CA ALA A 357 43.03 7.55 14.07
C ALA A 357 43.91 7.27 12.84
N LEU A 358 43.60 6.22 12.08
CA LEU A 358 44.33 5.82 10.88
C LEU A 358 44.11 6.84 9.74
N PHE A 359 42.86 7.22 9.49
CA PHE A 359 42.53 8.29 8.55
C PHE A 359 43.16 9.64 8.96
N ALA A 360 43.05 10.01 10.24
CA ALA A 360 43.66 11.24 10.75
C ALA A 360 45.19 11.26 10.57
N SER A 361 45.87 10.12 10.77
CA SER A 361 47.32 10.01 10.57
C SER A 361 47.78 10.26 9.13
N LYS A 362 46.89 10.00 8.14
CA LYS A 362 47.11 10.28 6.71
C LYS A 362 46.58 11.68 6.29
N GLY A 363 46.23 12.51 7.27
CA GLY A 363 45.81 13.90 7.08
C GLY A 363 44.38 14.06 6.60
N TRP A 364 43.49 13.11 6.93
CA TRP A 364 42.06 13.24 6.70
C TRP A 364 41.36 13.90 7.88
N HIS A 365 40.31 14.66 7.59
CA HIS A 365 39.38 15.16 8.57
C HIS A 365 38.25 14.14 8.77
N VAL A 366 38.08 13.65 9.99
CA VAL A 366 37.22 12.48 10.26
C VAL A 366 36.13 12.83 11.25
N ALA A 367 34.89 12.49 10.91
CA ALA A 367 33.77 12.46 11.85
C ALA A 367 33.44 11.01 12.20
N PHE A 368 33.05 10.78 13.46
CA PHE A 368 32.66 9.46 13.96
C PHE A 368 31.26 9.50 14.57
N GLY A 369 30.40 8.59 14.15
CA GLY A 369 29.02 8.47 14.63
C GLY A 369 27.99 8.33 13.50
N PRO A 370 26.70 8.22 13.86
CA PRO A 370 25.60 8.11 12.89
C PRO A 370 25.47 9.38 12.04
N ILE A 371 24.81 9.27 10.88
CA ILE A 371 24.54 10.41 9.99
C ILE A 371 23.44 11.27 10.60
N ASP A 372 23.85 12.21 11.46
CA ASP A 372 22.99 13.22 12.06
C ASP A 372 23.62 14.63 11.99
N GLU A 373 22.86 15.66 12.34
CA GLU A 373 23.31 17.04 12.28
C GLU A 373 24.58 17.31 13.11
N ASN A 374 24.76 16.61 14.24
CA ASN A 374 25.93 16.83 15.11
C ASN A 374 27.19 16.24 14.48
N THR A 375 27.10 15.01 13.98
CA THR A 375 28.23 14.33 13.34
C THR A 375 28.65 15.05 12.05
N LEU A 376 27.68 15.54 11.27
CA LEU A 376 27.97 16.26 10.03
C LEU A 376 28.52 17.68 10.27
N GLN A 377 28.15 18.33 11.38
CA GLN A 377 28.81 19.59 11.79
C GLN A 377 30.31 19.38 12.04
N HIS A 378 30.68 18.29 12.71
CA HIS A 378 32.08 17.93 12.92
C HIS A 378 32.82 17.69 11.60
N LEU A 379 32.16 17.13 10.59
CA LEU A 379 32.74 16.91 9.26
C LEU A 379 32.96 18.22 8.48
N SER A 380 32.05 19.18 8.60
CA SER A 380 32.08 20.46 7.87
C SER A 380 33.09 21.51 8.40
N GLY A 381 33.83 21.19 9.47
CA GLY A 381 34.81 22.10 10.08
C GLY A 381 34.18 23.27 10.87
N GLY A 382 32.92 23.13 11.29
CA GLY A 382 32.27 24.10 12.16
C GLY A 382 32.75 23.97 13.60
N ASP A 383 33.79 24.71 13.97
CA ASP A 383 34.15 24.92 15.37
C ASP A 383 32.97 25.55 16.14
N LYS A 384 32.74 25.07 17.37
CA LYS A 384 32.28 25.92 18.47
C LYS A 384 33.46 26.28 19.35
#